data_AF-A0A6D2LGC0-F1
#
_entry.id   AF-A0A6D2LGC0-F1
#
_cell.length_a   1.000
_cell.length_b   1.000
_cell.length_c   1.000
_cell.angle_alpha   90.00
_cell.angle_beta   90.00
_cell.angle_gamma   90.00
#
_symmetry.space_group_name_H-M   'P 1'
#
loop_
_entity.id
_entity.type
_entity.pdbx_description
1 polymer ?
#
loop_
_entity_poly.entity_id
_entity_poly.type
_entity_poly.pdbx_seq_one_letter_code
_entity_poly.pdbx_strand_id
1 'polypeptide(L)'
;MLGFVGILVSDPWLQNQFTQVELRSLKSHFTSMRRESGKLIVSDLASRMGKSKVVGDQNLGNEERASLIQSFHPNLNDEVDFEFYLRIYLNLQAHVNAIIGSGVKNSSAFLKAATTTLLHTISDSEKSSYVAHINNYLSGDEFLNKYLPINPSSNDLFEVAKDGVLLCKLINVAVPGTIDERAINTKSMLNPWERNENHTLCLNSAKAIGCTVVNIGTQDIIEGRRHLVLGVISQIIKVRL
;
A
#
# COMPACT_ATOMS: atom_id res chain seq x y z
N MET A 1 4.70 -23.14 15.35
CA MET A 1 3.74 -22.72 14.30
C MET A 1 3.12 -21.41 14.72
N LEU A 2 3.40 -20.32 13.99
CA LEU A 2 2.64 -19.07 14.11
C LEU A 2 2.11 -18.77 12.71
N GLY A 3 0.90 -19.23 12.42
CA GLY A 3 0.21 -18.83 11.20
C GLY A 3 0.07 -17.31 11.21
N PHE A 4 0.44 -16.64 10.12
CA PHE A 4 0.18 -15.22 9.94
C PHE A 4 -1.34 -15.01 9.91
N VAL A 5 -1.96 -14.79 11.06
CA VAL A 5 -3.37 -14.41 11.14
C VAL A 5 -3.46 -12.98 10.60
N GLY A 6 -4.05 -12.84 9.42
CA GLY A 6 -4.41 -11.53 8.86
C GLY A 6 -5.44 -10.83 9.73
N ILE A 7 -5.45 -9.51 9.71
CA ILE A 7 -6.55 -8.74 10.29
C ILE A 7 -7.72 -8.83 9.31
N LEU A 8 -8.81 -9.41 9.79
CA LEU A 8 -10.07 -9.49 9.07
C LEU A 8 -10.90 -8.26 9.40
N VAL A 9 -11.44 -7.63 8.37
CA VAL A 9 -12.45 -6.56 8.45
C VAL A 9 -13.71 -7.13 7.81
N SER A 10 -14.85 -7.00 8.49
CA SER A 10 -16.11 -7.63 8.10
C SER A 10 -16.64 -7.05 6.80
N ASP A 11 -16.47 -5.75 6.59
CA ASP A 11 -16.73 -5.08 5.32
C ASP A 11 -15.61 -5.39 4.29
N PRO A 12 -15.89 -6.16 3.22
CA PRO A 12 -14.89 -6.49 2.21
C PRO A 12 -14.37 -5.28 1.44
N TRP A 13 -15.21 -4.26 1.21
CA TRP A 13 -14.79 -3.04 0.53
C TRP A 13 -13.75 -2.30 1.37
N LEU A 14 -14.05 -2.14 2.67
CA LEU A 14 -13.17 -1.47 3.62
C LEU A 14 -11.86 -2.25 3.80
N GLN A 15 -11.93 -3.58 3.89
CA GLN A 15 -10.75 -4.44 3.95
C GLN A 15 -9.82 -4.17 2.76
N ASN A 16 -10.40 -4.11 1.56
CA ASN A 16 -9.66 -3.94 0.32
C ASN A 16 -9.06 -2.54 0.14
N GLN A 17 -9.40 -1.56 1.00
CA GLN A 17 -8.73 -0.25 1.00
C GLN A 17 -7.35 -0.27 1.66
N PHE A 18 -7.02 -1.34 2.39
CA PHE A 18 -5.78 -1.45 3.17
C PHE A 18 -5.00 -2.72 2.84
N THR A 19 -3.67 -2.63 2.87
CA THR A 19 -2.81 -3.81 2.93
C THR A 19 -2.85 -4.40 4.34
N GLN A 20 -2.48 -5.67 4.49
CA GLN A 20 -2.38 -6.31 5.80
C GLN A 20 -1.35 -5.65 6.74
N VAL A 21 -0.33 -4.99 6.19
CA VAL A 21 0.67 -4.25 7.01
C VAL A 21 0.05 -2.97 7.56
N GLU A 22 -0.68 -2.22 6.74
CA GLU A 22 -1.40 -1.01 7.17
C GLU A 22 -2.47 -1.36 8.21
N LEU A 23 -3.27 -2.40 7.98
CA LEU A 23 -4.27 -2.86 8.95
C LEU A 23 -3.64 -3.20 10.30
N ARG A 24 -2.47 -3.85 10.32
CA ARG A 24 -1.76 -4.18 11.58
C ARG A 24 -1.27 -2.95 12.30
N SER A 25 -0.68 -2.01 11.58
CA SER A 25 -0.23 -0.73 12.15
C SER A 25 -1.42 0.05 12.72
N LEU A 26 -2.51 0.18 11.96
CA LEU A 26 -3.73 0.87 12.36
C LEU A 26 -4.41 0.20 13.56
N LYS A 27 -4.45 -1.14 13.59
CA LYS A 27 -5.01 -1.90 14.72
C LYS A 27 -4.20 -1.73 15.99
N SER A 28 -2.87 -1.71 15.88
CA SER A 28 -1.97 -1.44 17.00
C SER A 28 -2.24 -0.06 17.57
N HIS A 29 -2.29 0.98 16.72
CA HIS A 29 -2.61 2.35 17.12
C HIS A 29 -3.99 2.45 17.78
N PHE A 30 -5.03 1.89 17.15
CA PHE A 30 -6.39 1.85 17.70
C PHE A 30 -6.45 1.19 19.09
N THR A 31 -5.79 0.04 19.24
CA THR A 31 -5.78 -0.69 20.51
C THR A 31 -5.05 0.09 21.60
N SER A 32 -3.97 0.80 21.25
CA SER A 32 -3.27 1.70 22.18
C SER A 32 -4.20 2.81 22.68
N MET A 33 -4.88 3.50 21.76
CA MET A 33 -5.82 4.58 22.10
C MET A 33 -6.93 4.09 23.04
N ARG A 34 -7.49 2.91 22.77
CA ARG A 34 -8.56 2.33 23.61
C ARG A 34 -8.09 1.92 25.00
N ARG A 35 -6.85 1.42 25.14
CA ARG A 35 -6.28 1.06 26.46
C ARG A 35 -6.11 2.28 27.37
N GLU A 36 -5.79 3.44 26.80
CA GLU A 36 -5.57 4.67 27.55
C GLU A 36 -6.87 5.30 28.09
N SER A 37 -8.00 5.10 27.41
CA SER A 37 -9.29 5.71 27.78
C SER A 37 -10.34 4.72 28.30
N GLY A 38 -10.11 3.42 28.17
CA GLY A 38 -11.09 2.37 28.44
C GLY A 38 -12.16 2.27 27.34
N LYS A 39 -12.87 3.38 27.09
CA LYS A 39 -13.83 3.57 26.00
C LYS A 39 -13.32 4.65 25.05
N LEU A 40 -13.39 4.42 23.74
CA LEU A 40 -12.99 5.41 22.73
C LEU A 40 -14.25 5.95 22.07
N ILE A 41 -14.46 7.28 22.12
CA ILE A 41 -15.58 7.94 21.45
C ILE A 41 -15.10 8.83 20.30
N VAL A 42 -16.01 9.24 19.41
CA VAL A 42 -15.67 10.00 18.20
C VAL A 42 -14.92 11.31 18.52
N SER A 43 -15.32 12.03 19.58
CA SER A 43 -14.65 13.27 20.01
C SER A 43 -13.18 13.07 20.44
N ASP A 44 -12.80 11.86 20.88
CA ASP A 44 -11.42 11.56 21.26
C ASP A 44 -10.49 11.42 20.04
N LEU A 45 -11.03 11.05 18.87
CA LEU A 45 -10.24 10.69 17.69
C LEU A 45 -9.38 11.85 17.19
N ALA A 46 -9.93 13.06 17.20
CA ALA A 46 -9.21 14.25 16.75
C ALA A 46 -7.94 14.49 17.57
N SER A 47 -7.93 14.34 18.90
CA SER A 47 -6.67 14.50 19.64
C SER A 47 -5.75 13.29 19.49
N ARG A 48 -6.32 12.08 19.59
CA ARG A 48 -5.53 10.84 19.69
C ARG A 48 -4.89 10.40 18.38
N MET A 49 -5.45 10.79 17.24
CA MET A 49 -4.86 10.51 15.92
C MET A 49 -3.67 11.45 15.58
N GLY A 50 -3.29 12.38 16.46
CA GLY A 50 -2.23 13.36 16.18
C GLY A 50 -0.85 12.74 15.95
N LYS A 51 -0.62 11.54 16.51
CA LYS A 51 0.60 10.75 16.32
C LYS A 51 0.62 9.93 15.04
N SER A 52 -0.47 9.94 14.25
CA SER A 52 -0.54 9.22 12.98
C SER A 52 0.44 9.79 11.97
N LYS A 53 1.19 8.93 11.27
CA LYS A 53 2.13 9.38 10.24
C LYS A 53 1.46 10.04 9.04
N VAL A 54 0.21 9.67 8.75
CA VAL A 54 -0.51 10.11 7.54
C VAL A 54 -1.50 11.22 7.89
N VAL A 55 -2.29 11.03 8.94
CA VAL A 55 -3.38 11.96 9.33
C VAL A 55 -3.12 12.60 10.69
N GLY A 56 -1.85 12.72 11.09
CA GLY A 56 -1.45 13.36 12.35
C GLY A 56 -1.05 14.82 12.16
N ASP A 57 -0.51 15.41 13.22
CA ASP A 57 -0.30 16.86 13.34
C ASP A 57 0.69 17.43 12.32
N GLN A 58 1.51 16.58 11.70
CA GLN A 58 2.44 16.99 10.63
C GLN A 58 1.73 17.29 9.31
N ASN A 59 0.57 16.70 9.06
CA ASN A 59 -0.17 16.84 7.80
C ASN A 59 -1.55 17.49 7.98
N LEU A 60 -2.17 17.35 9.16
CA LEU A 60 -3.52 17.85 9.42
C LEU A 60 -3.64 18.27 10.89
N GLY A 61 -3.94 19.55 11.13
CA GLY A 61 -4.05 20.11 12.47
C GLY A 61 -5.16 19.47 13.29
N ASN A 62 -5.10 19.56 14.62
CA ASN A 62 -6.12 18.99 15.51
C ASN A 62 -7.53 19.55 15.22
N GLU A 63 -7.65 20.86 15.07
CA GLU A 63 -8.92 21.54 14.77
C GLU A 63 -9.48 21.17 13.40
N GLU A 64 -8.62 21.01 12.39
CA GLU A 64 -9.00 20.55 11.05
C GLU A 64 -9.51 19.11 11.10
N ARG A 65 -8.83 18.22 11.86
CA ARG A 65 -9.27 16.84 12.08
C ARG A 65 -10.62 16.78 12.77
N ALA A 66 -10.81 17.56 13.83
CA ALA A 66 -12.08 17.64 14.55
C ALA A 66 -13.21 18.10 13.61
N SER A 67 -12.97 19.17 12.84
CA SER A 67 -13.95 19.72 11.89
C SER A 67 -14.32 18.72 10.80
N LEU A 68 -13.34 18.00 10.24
CA LEU A 68 -13.57 16.97 9.23
C LEU A 68 -14.34 15.79 9.81
N ILE A 69 -13.93 15.26 10.97
CA ILE A 69 -14.64 14.17 11.64
C ILE A 69 -16.10 14.57 11.89
N GLN A 70 -16.35 15.78 12.38
CA GLN A 70 -17.70 16.29 12.64
C GLN A 70 -18.52 16.43 11.35
N SER A 71 -17.89 16.79 10.23
CA SER A 71 -18.57 16.89 8.93
C SER A 71 -19.08 15.55 8.41
N PHE A 72 -18.37 14.45 8.71
CA PHE A 72 -18.77 13.10 8.32
C PHE A 72 -19.65 12.41 9.36
N HIS A 73 -19.50 12.78 10.65
CA HIS A 73 -20.17 12.16 11.77
C HIS A 73 -20.65 13.22 12.80
N PRO A 74 -21.93 13.61 12.75
CA PRO A 74 -22.47 14.64 13.65
C PRO A 74 -22.49 14.23 15.13
N ASN A 75 -22.62 12.93 15.42
CA ASN A 75 -22.72 12.42 16.78
C ASN A 75 -21.35 12.08 17.36
N LEU A 76 -20.84 12.96 18.22
CA LEU A 76 -19.47 12.87 18.75
C LEU A 76 -19.33 11.93 19.97
N ASN A 77 -20.45 11.43 20.50
CA ASN A 77 -20.49 10.58 21.70
C ASN A 77 -20.56 9.09 21.37
N ASP A 78 -20.64 8.73 20.09
CA ASP A 78 -20.70 7.34 19.65
C ASP A 78 -19.39 6.62 19.97
N GLU A 79 -19.53 5.35 20.37
CA GLU A 79 -18.39 4.48 20.61
C GLU A 79 -17.74 4.09 19.29
N VAL A 80 -16.42 4.13 19.26
CA VAL A 80 -15.64 3.86 18.06
C VAL A 80 -15.13 2.43 18.10
N ASP A 81 -15.69 1.58 17.26
CA ASP A 81 -15.09 0.28 16.93
C ASP A 81 -13.96 0.43 15.89
N PHE A 82 -13.31 -0.69 15.57
CA PHE A 82 -12.16 -0.65 14.67
C PHE A 82 -12.54 -0.34 13.22
N GLU A 83 -13.70 -0.79 12.72
CA GLU A 83 -14.11 -0.53 11.34
C GLU A 83 -14.51 0.93 11.16
N PHE A 84 -15.22 1.48 12.14
CA PHE A 84 -15.53 2.90 12.20
C PHE A 84 -14.25 3.74 12.18
N TYR A 85 -13.26 3.37 13.00
CA TYR A 85 -11.94 4.01 12.99
C TYR A 85 -11.28 3.99 11.60
N LEU A 86 -11.32 2.85 10.90
CA LEU A 86 -10.78 2.74 9.54
C LEU A 86 -11.49 3.66 8.54
N ARG A 87 -12.83 3.79 8.63
CA ARG A 87 -13.59 4.71 7.77
C ARG A 87 -13.21 6.16 8.00
N ILE A 88 -13.11 6.58 9.27
CA ILE A 88 -12.64 7.93 9.63
C ILE A 88 -11.23 8.16 9.06
N TYR A 89 -10.33 7.20 9.23
CA TYR A 89 -8.98 7.29 8.71
C TYR A 89 -8.94 7.48 7.19
N LEU A 90 -9.75 6.74 6.42
CA LEU A 90 -9.83 6.90 4.97
C LEU A 90 -10.33 8.29 4.56
N ASN A 91 -11.38 8.79 5.22
CA ASN A 91 -11.92 10.12 4.93
C ASN A 91 -10.89 11.23 5.19
N LEU A 92 -10.17 11.13 6.30
CA LEU A 92 -9.07 12.07 6.62
C LEU A 92 -7.91 11.94 5.62
N GLN A 93 -7.54 10.71 5.24
CA GLN A 93 -6.49 10.47 4.26
C GLN A 93 -6.85 11.02 2.88
N ALA A 94 -8.10 10.88 2.44
CA ALA A 94 -8.59 11.44 1.17
C ALA A 94 -8.47 12.97 1.17
N HIS A 95 -8.78 13.62 2.29
CA HIS A 95 -8.61 15.08 2.42
C HIS A 95 -7.15 15.51 2.33
N VAL A 96 -6.25 14.82 3.05
CA VAL A 96 -4.80 15.09 2.97
C VAL A 96 -4.28 14.94 1.53
N ASN A 97 -4.69 13.89 0.82
CA ASN A 97 -4.31 13.68 -0.58
C ASN A 97 -4.84 14.80 -1.51
N ALA A 98 -6.06 15.30 -1.27
CA ALA A 98 -6.63 16.40 -2.04
C ALA A 98 -5.87 17.72 -1.82
N ILE A 99 -5.47 18.02 -0.57
CA ILE A 99 -4.64 19.20 -0.26
C ILE A 99 -3.31 19.11 -1.00
N ILE A 100 -2.61 17.97 -0.92
CA ILE A 100 -1.31 17.76 -1.57
C ILE A 100 -1.43 17.91 -3.10
N GLY A 101 -2.46 17.33 -3.70
CA GLY A 101 -2.71 17.42 -5.15
C GLY A 101 -3.08 18.82 -5.64
N SER A 102 -3.62 19.67 -4.76
CA SER A 102 -4.05 21.05 -5.09
C SER A 102 -2.93 22.09 -5.03
N GLY A 103 -1.74 21.75 -4.52
CA GLY A 103 -0.61 22.67 -4.41
C GLY A 103 -0.79 23.81 -3.39
N VAL A 104 -1.83 23.78 -2.56
CA VAL A 104 -2.14 24.85 -1.61
C VAL A 104 -1.38 24.65 -0.27
N LYS A 105 -0.22 25.33 -0.18
CA LYS A 105 0.50 25.90 0.98
C LYS A 105 1.05 25.03 2.12
N ASN A 106 2.40 24.89 2.16
CA ASN A 106 3.31 25.56 3.12
C ASN A 106 4.76 25.11 2.85
N SER A 107 5.63 26.06 2.45
CA SER A 107 6.95 25.80 1.85
C SER A 107 7.99 25.11 2.76
N SER A 108 7.73 24.96 4.06
CA SER A 108 8.64 24.28 4.99
C SER A 108 8.36 22.78 5.16
N ALA A 109 7.14 22.33 4.85
CA ALA A 109 6.77 20.91 4.91
C ALA A 109 7.28 20.15 3.67
N PHE A 110 7.27 20.81 2.50
CA PHE A 110 7.73 20.24 1.23
C PHE A 110 9.21 19.82 1.28
N LEU A 111 10.07 20.62 1.92
CA LEU A 111 11.51 20.33 2.02
C LEU A 111 11.84 19.23 3.03
N LYS A 112 10.99 18.98 4.04
CA LYS A 112 11.18 17.87 5.00
C LYS A 112 10.55 16.56 4.53
N ALA A 113 9.46 16.62 3.77
CA ALA A 113 8.84 15.46 3.12
C ALA A 113 9.74 14.84 2.02
N ALA A 114 10.57 15.67 1.37
CA ALA A 114 11.42 15.25 0.25
C ALA A 114 12.45 14.16 0.58
N THR A 115 12.77 13.91 1.86
CA THR A 115 13.83 12.95 2.24
C THR A 115 13.31 11.67 2.93
N THR A 116 12.01 11.57 3.27
CA THR A 116 11.46 10.34 3.89
C THR A 116 9.98 10.06 3.58
N THR A 117 9.31 10.94 2.84
CA THR A 117 7.85 10.87 2.65
C THR A 117 7.43 11.57 1.36
N LEU A 118 7.81 11.04 0.19
CA LEU A 118 7.04 11.34 -1.02
C LEU A 118 5.66 10.70 -0.81
N LEU A 119 4.72 11.58 -0.44
CA LEU A 119 3.39 11.26 0.05
C LEU A 119 2.62 10.37 -0.93
N HIS A 120 1.90 9.41 -0.37
CA HIS A 120 1.22 8.28 -1.01
C HIS A 120 0.03 8.66 -1.90
N THR A 121 0.15 9.64 -2.79
CA THR A 121 -0.81 9.81 -3.88
C THR A 121 -0.39 8.86 -5.00
N ILE A 122 -0.73 7.59 -4.83
CA ILE A 122 -0.74 6.65 -5.95
C ILE A 122 -1.78 7.17 -6.90
N SER A 123 -1.36 7.56 -8.10
CA SER A 123 -2.32 7.94 -9.13
C SER A 123 -3.15 6.71 -9.50
N ASP A 124 -4.45 6.74 -9.19
CA ASP A 124 -5.35 5.64 -9.52
C ASP A 124 -5.40 5.39 -11.04
N SER A 125 -5.20 6.44 -11.85
CA SER A 125 -5.09 6.28 -13.30
C SER A 125 -3.80 5.57 -13.72
N GLU A 126 -2.66 5.86 -13.09
CA GLU A 126 -1.41 5.13 -13.33
C GLU A 126 -1.52 3.68 -12.87
N LYS A 127 -2.02 3.45 -11.66
CA LYS A 127 -2.27 2.08 -11.14
C LYS A 127 -3.16 1.29 -12.10
N SER A 128 -4.25 1.90 -12.57
CA SER A 128 -5.17 1.27 -13.53
C SER A 128 -4.47 0.94 -14.85
N SER A 129 -3.61 1.83 -15.34
CA SER A 129 -2.81 1.60 -16.55
C SER A 129 -1.84 0.43 -16.38
N TYR A 130 -1.13 0.36 -15.24
CA TYR A 130 -0.21 -0.73 -14.94
C TYR A 130 -0.93 -2.07 -14.79
N VAL A 131 -2.09 -2.09 -14.11
CA VAL A 131 -2.93 -3.29 -13.98
C VAL A 131 -3.43 -3.75 -15.34
N ALA A 132 -3.89 -2.84 -16.20
CA ALA A 132 -4.30 -3.17 -17.55
C ALA A 132 -3.14 -3.77 -18.37
N HIS A 133 -1.93 -3.20 -18.27
CA HIS A 133 -0.74 -3.76 -18.90
C HIS A 133 -0.44 -5.18 -18.39
N ILE A 134 -0.44 -5.39 -17.07
CA ILE A 134 -0.22 -6.71 -16.46
C ILE A 134 -1.25 -7.73 -16.96
N ASN A 135 -2.53 -7.40 -16.90
CA ASN A 135 -3.61 -8.29 -17.32
C ASN A 135 -3.48 -8.64 -18.81
N ASN A 136 -3.10 -7.70 -19.67
CA ASN A 136 -2.99 -7.94 -21.12
C ASN A 136 -1.80 -8.83 -21.50
N TYR A 137 -0.66 -8.71 -20.81
CA TYR A 137 0.56 -9.42 -21.18
C TYR A 137 0.79 -10.72 -20.42
N LEU A 138 0.13 -10.93 -19.28
CA LEU A 138 0.29 -12.11 -18.43
C LEU A 138 -0.96 -12.99 -18.33
N SER A 139 -2.06 -12.68 -19.05
CA SER A 139 -3.32 -13.47 -19.02
C SER A 139 -3.21 -14.92 -19.49
N GLY A 140 -2.10 -15.31 -20.12
CA GLY A 140 -1.85 -16.68 -20.58
C GLY A 140 -0.86 -17.45 -19.70
N ASP A 141 -0.36 -16.84 -18.62
CA ASP A 141 0.67 -17.44 -17.79
C ASP A 141 0.11 -18.56 -16.89
N GLU A 142 0.73 -19.75 -16.97
CA GLU A 142 0.25 -20.95 -16.27
C GLU A 142 0.12 -20.73 -14.74
N PHE A 143 1.07 -20.02 -14.13
CA PHE A 143 1.06 -19.79 -12.69
C PHE A 143 0.17 -18.59 -12.28
N LEU A 144 0.20 -17.49 -13.04
CA LEU A 144 -0.52 -16.26 -12.69
C LEU A 144 -2.00 -16.28 -13.05
N ASN A 145 -2.48 -17.23 -13.87
CA ASN A 145 -3.89 -17.35 -14.24
C ASN A 145 -4.85 -17.42 -13.04
N LYS A 146 -4.42 -17.94 -11.88
CA LYS A 146 -5.23 -17.96 -10.64
C LYS A 146 -5.34 -16.60 -9.94
N TYR A 147 -4.51 -15.63 -10.30
CA TYR A 147 -4.48 -14.28 -9.73
C TYR A 147 -4.91 -13.20 -10.72
N LEU A 148 -5.04 -13.55 -12.00
CA LEU A 148 -5.46 -12.65 -13.08
C LEU A 148 -6.91 -12.95 -13.50
N PRO A 149 -7.68 -11.93 -13.92
CA PRO A 149 -7.31 -10.52 -14.00
C PRO A 149 -7.30 -9.82 -12.63
N ILE A 150 -6.31 -8.95 -12.41
CA ILE A 150 -6.26 -8.07 -11.23
C ILE A 150 -7.27 -6.94 -11.42
N ASN A 151 -8.04 -6.63 -10.36
CA ASN A 151 -8.95 -5.49 -10.36
C ASN A 151 -8.16 -4.18 -10.17
N PRO A 152 -8.24 -3.21 -11.10
CA PRO A 152 -7.50 -1.95 -11.00
C PRO A 152 -7.94 -1.09 -9.81
N SER A 153 -9.17 -1.24 -9.32
CA SER A 153 -9.71 -0.46 -8.21
C SER A 153 -9.35 -1.04 -6.84
N SER A 154 -8.83 -2.27 -6.77
CA SER A 154 -8.47 -2.92 -5.50
C SER A 154 -6.97 -2.75 -5.18
N ASN A 155 -6.57 -3.35 -4.05
CA ASN A 155 -5.17 -3.50 -3.65
C ASN A 155 -4.58 -4.87 -4.02
N ASP A 156 -5.29 -5.69 -4.80
CA ASP A 156 -4.87 -7.06 -5.12
C ASP A 156 -3.51 -7.09 -5.84
N LEU A 157 -3.21 -6.06 -6.64
CA LEU A 157 -1.89 -5.88 -7.25
C LEU A 157 -0.75 -5.99 -6.23
N PHE A 158 -0.91 -5.37 -5.06
CA PHE A 158 0.12 -5.34 -4.02
C PHE A 158 0.23 -6.67 -3.30
N GLU A 159 -0.86 -7.40 -3.15
CA GLU A 159 -0.86 -8.72 -2.53
C GLU A 159 -0.25 -9.77 -3.48
N VAL A 160 -0.62 -9.75 -4.77
CA VAL A 160 -0.05 -10.65 -5.80
C VAL A 160 1.45 -10.39 -6.00
N ALA A 161 1.91 -9.15 -5.85
CA ALA A 161 3.33 -8.82 -5.95
C ALA A 161 4.19 -9.42 -4.81
N LYS A 162 3.61 -9.78 -3.65
CA LYS A 162 4.39 -10.18 -2.46
C LYS A 162 5.19 -11.45 -2.61
N ASP A 163 4.80 -12.35 -3.51
CA ASP A 163 5.54 -13.60 -3.75
C ASP A 163 6.66 -13.44 -4.78
N GLY A 164 6.78 -12.27 -5.42
CA GLY A 164 7.84 -11.93 -6.36
C GLY A 164 7.68 -12.52 -7.76
N VAL A 165 6.86 -13.56 -7.92
CA VAL A 165 6.62 -14.22 -9.22
C VAL A 165 6.08 -13.25 -10.27
N LEU A 166 5.08 -12.43 -9.91
CA LEU A 166 4.51 -11.41 -10.81
C LEU A 166 5.59 -10.47 -11.35
N LEU A 167 6.47 -9.98 -10.48
CA LEU A 167 7.49 -9.01 -10.87
C LEU A 167 8.58 -9.65 -11.74
N CYS A 168 9.03 -10.87 -11.42
CA CYS A 168 9.95 -11.63 -12.27
C CYS A 168 9.37 -11.87 -13.67
N LYS A 169 8.10 -12.25 -13.77
CA LYS A 169 7.45 -12.45 -15.08
C LYS A 169 7.29 -11.14 -15.84
N LEU A 170 6.99 -10.05 -15.15
CA LEU A 170 6.92 -8.72 -15.75
C LEU A 170 8.28 -8.25 -16.31
N ILE A 171 9.40 -8.63 -15.69
CA ILE A 171 10.74 -8.41 -16.26
C ILE A 171 10.90 -9.10 -17.61
N ASN A 172 10.47 -10.36 -17.74
CA ASN A 172 10.52 -11.08 -19.01
C ASN A 172 9.54 -10.53 -20.06
N VAL A 173 8.43 -9.91 -19.64
CA VAL A 173 7.56 -9.15 -20.56
C VAL A 173 8.28 -7.91 -21.09
N ALA A 174 9.04 -7.22 -20.25
CA ALA A 174 9.80 -6.03 -20.65
C ALA A 174 10.98 -6.38 -21.56
N VAL A 175 11.79 -7.36 -21.16
CA VAL A 175 12.96 -7.84 -21.91
C VAL A 175 12.96 -9.38 -21.87
N PRO A 176 12.49 -10.05 -22.94
CA PRO A 176 12.41 -11.51 -22.98
C PRO A 176 13.75 -12.19 -22.73
N GLY A 177 13.73 -13.26 -21.93
CA GLY A 177 14.91 -14.07 -21.62
C GLY A 177 15.86 -13.48 -20.56
N THR A 178 15.48 -12.38 -19.90
CA THR A 178 16.27 -11.79 -18.80
C THR A 178 16.34 -12.74 -17.59
N ILE A 179 15.21 -13.38 -17.25
CA ILE A 179 15.12 -14.33 -16.15
C ILE A 179 14.78 -15.71 -16.72
N ASP A 180 15.61 -16.70 -16.39
CA ASP A 180 15.23 -18.10 -16.58
C ASP A 180 14.10 -18.45 -15.61
N GLU A 181 12.90 -18.74 -16.13
CA GLU A 181 11.73 -18.99 -15.29
C GLU A 181 11.89 -20.16 -14.33
N ARG A 182 12.81 -21.10 -14.62
CA ARG A 182 13.13 -22.22 -13.73
C ARG A 182 13.78 -21.77 -12.42
N ALA A 183 14.37 -20.57 -12.39
CA ALA A 183 14.92 -19.96 -11.18
C ALA A 183 13.86 -19.27 -10.31
N ILE A 184 12.61 -19.15 -10.79
CA ILE A 184 11.52 -18.53 -10.04
C ILE A 184 10.85 -19.61 -9.18
N ASN A 185 10.76 -19.38 -7.87
CA ASN A 185 10.00 -20.24 -6.97
C ASN A 185 8.49 -20.03 -7.20
N THR A 186 7.81 -21.00 -7.82
CA THR A 186 6.39 -20.94 -8.24
C THR A 186 5.50 -21.93 -7.47
N LYS A 187 5.79 -22.21 -6.20
CA LYS A 187 4.91 -23.05 -5.35
C LYS A 187 3.63 -22.31 -4.99
N SER A 188 2.58 -23.04 -4.64
CA SER A 188 1.30 -22.46 -4.19
C SER A 188 1.42 -21.70 -2.87
N MET A 189 2.32 -22.13 -1.99
CA MET A 189 2.71 -21.42 -0.77
C MET A 189 4.23 -21.38 -0.68
N LEU A 190 4.78 -20.17 -0.75
CA LEU A 190 6.21 -19.93 -0.59
C LEU A 190 6.55 -19.74 0.88
N ASN A 191 7.67 -20.32 1.30
CA ASN A 191 8.26 -19.98 2.58
C ASN A 191 8.94 -18.58 2.52
N PRO A 192 9.25 -17.95 3.66
CA PRO A 192 9.84 -16.61 3.68
C PRO A 192 11.16 -16.49 2.91
N TRP A 193 11.96 -17.57 2.85
CA TRP A 193 13.24 -17.57 2.16
C TRP A 193 13.04 -17.64 0.64
N GLU A 194 12.21 -18.55 0.14
CA GLU A 194 11.87 -18.66 -1.29
C GLU A 194 11.26 -17.36 -1.84
N ARG A 195 10.39 -16.71 -1.04
CA ARG A 195 9.85 -15.40 -1.37
C ARG A 195 10.96 -14.35 -1.48
N ASN A 196 11.89 -14.32 -0.52
CA ASN A 196 13.01 -13.40 -0.54
C ASN A 196 13.96 -13.65 -1.73
N GLU A 197 14.17 -14.91 -2.12
CA GLU A 197 14.93 -15.27 -3.33
C GLU A 197 14.29 -14.71 -4.59
N ASN A 198 12.96 -14.89 -4.75
CA ASN A 198 12.24 -14.32 -5.90
C ASN A 198 12.42 -12.80 -5.99
N HIS A 199 12.31 -12.08 -4.87
CA HIS A 199 12.52 -10.61 -4.87
C HIS A 199 13.96 -10.22 -5.13
N THR A 200 14.92 -11.00 -4.64
CA THR A 200 16.35 -10.78 -4.92
C THR A 200 16.63 -10.95 -6.41
N LEU A 201 16.10 -12.02 -7.01
CA LEU A 201 16.18 -12.29 -8.45
C LEU A 201 15.53 -11.16 -9.24
N CYS A 202 14.33 -10.73 -8.87
CA CYS A 202 13.62 -9.62 -9.51
C CYS A 202 14.44 -8.32 -9.47
N LEU A 203 14.92 -7.90 -8.29
CA LEU A 203 15.60 -6.61 -8.13
C LEU A 203 16.95 -6.59 -8.86
N ASN A 204 17.69 -7.69 -8.87
CA ASN A 204 18.95 -7.78 -9.62
C ASN A 204 18.69 -7.77 -11.13
N SER A 205 17.65 -8.46 -11.59
CA SER A 205 17.27 -8.48 -13.01
C SER A 205 16.74 -7.13 -13.47
N ALA A 206 15.97 -6.43 -12.63
CA ALA A 206 15.52 -5.07 -12.88
C ALA A 206 16.71 -4.11 -13.09
N LYS A 207 17.76 -4.20 -12.26
CA LYS A 207 18.99 -3.42 -12.45
C LYS A 207 19.66 -3.75 -13.79
N ALA A 208 19.71 -5.03 -14.16
CA ALA A 208 20.33 -5.48 -15.40
C ALA A 208 19.65 -4.93 -16.66
N ILE A 209 18.34 -4.66 -16.61
CA ILE A 209 17.57 -4.04 -17.71
C ILE A 209 17.49 -2.52 -17.62
N GLY A 210 18.22 -1.88 -16.70
CA GLY A 210 18.32 -0.42 -16.61
C GLY A 210 17.39 0.26 -15.58
N CYS A 211 16.67 -0.48 -14.74
CA CYS A 211 15.87 0.11 -13.67
C CYS A 211 16.75 0.61 -12.51
N THR A 212 16.43 1.78 -11.98
CA THR A 212 17.07 2.37 -10.80
C THR A 212 16.30 1.97 -9.54
N VAL A 213 16.68 0.85 -8.93
CA VAL A 213 16.05 0.28 -7.71
C VAL A 213 17.01 0.23 -6.50
N VAL A 214 18.00 1.12 -6.46
CA VAL A 214 19.05 1.13 -5.41
C VAL A 214 18.53 1.35 -3.99
N ASN A 215 17.40 2.04 -3.84
CA ASN A 215 16.79 2.37 -2.54
C ASN A 215 15.60 1.47 -2.20
N ILE A 216 15.45 0.31 -2.87
CA ILE A 216 14.34 -0.62 -2.67
C ILE A 216 14.92 -1.98 -2.26
N GLY A 217 14.58 -2.43 -1.05
CA GLY A 217 14.93 -3.75 -0.54
C GLY A 217 13.86 -4.79 -0.84
N THR A 218 14.22 -6.08 -0.72
CA THR A 218 13.27 -7.19 -0.86
C THR A 218 12.12 -7.07 0.14
N GLN A 219 12.43 -6.67 1.37
CA GLN A 219 11.46 -6.53 2.45
C GLN A 219 10.39 -5.48 2.15
N ASP A 220 10.74 -4.41 1.45
CA ASP A 220 9.78 -3.37 1.05
C ASP A 220 8.66 -3.93 0.17
N ILE A 221 9.02 -4.86 -0.73
CA ILE A 221 8.09 -5.51 -1.65
C ILE A 221 7.33 -6.62 -0.94
N ILE A 222 7.99 -7.40 -0.07
CA ILE A 222 7.34 -8.43 0.77
C ILE A 222 6.26 -7.82 1.66
N GLU A 223 6.52 -6.63 2.20
CA GLU A 223 5.55 -5.87 3.00
C GLU A 223 4.43 -5.26 2.15
N GLY A 224 4.58 -5.21 0.82
CA GLY A 224 3.61 -4.60 -0.09
C GLY A 224 3.57 -3.07 0.03
N ARG A 225 4.73 -2.41 0.25
CA ARG A 225 4.81 -0.95 0.32
C ARG A 225 4.43 -0.35 -1.03
N ARG A 226 3.17 0.05 -1.14
CA ARG A 226 2.49 0.34 -2.42
C ARG A 226 3.28 1.25 -3.37
N HIS A 227 3.79 2.37 -2.85
CA HIS A 227 4.58 3.34 -3.63
C HIS A 227 5.88 2.74 -4.20
N LEU A 228 6.56 1.86 -3.46
CA LEU A 228 7.77 1.20 -3.93
C LEU A 228 7.44 0.11 -4.95
N VAL A 229 6.39 -0.68 -4.70
CA VAL A 229 5.91 -1.69 -5.65
C VAL A 229 5.52 -1.06 -6.99
N LEU A 230 4.76 0.04 -6.97
CA LEU A 230 4.42 0.78 -8.19
C LEU A 230 5.63 1.43 -8.84
N GLY A 231 6.57 1.94 -8.04
CA GLY A 231 7.83 2.49 -8.55
C GLY A 231 8.63 1.46 -9.34
N VAL A 232 8.70 0.22 -8.85
CA VAL A 232 9.33 -0.91 -9.57
C VAL A 232 8.55 -1.24 -10.84
N ILE A 233 7.23 -1.45 -10.74
CA ILE A 233 6.37 -1.79 -11.90
C ILE A 233 6.45 -0.72 -12.99
N SER A 234 6.38 0.56 -12.62
CA SER A 234 6.46 1.69 -13.54
C SER A 234 7.75 1.68 -14.34
N GLN A 235 8.89 1.46 -13.67
CA GLN A 235 10.19 1.39 -14.33
C GLN A 235 10.29 0.19 -15.28
N ILE A 236 9.85 -1.00 -14.85
CA ILE A 236 9.86 -2.20 -15.70
C ILE A 236 9.00 -1.99 -16.96
N ILE A 237 7.79 -1.46 -16.82
CA ILE A 237 6.91 -1.19 -17.97
C ILE A 237 7.53 -0.15 -18.91
N LYS A 238 8.19 0.89 -18.37
CA LYS A 238 8.85 1.93 -19.17
C LYS A 238 10.06 1.43 -19.96
N VAL A 239 10.76 0.37 -19.53
CA VAL A 239 11.86 -0.23 -20.31
C VAL A 239 11.38 -0.76 -21.67
N ARG A 240 10.12 -1.18 -21.74
CA ARG A 240 9.50 -1.75 -22.95
C ARG A 240 8.92 -0.70 -23.92
N LEU A 241 8.61 0.49 -23.41
CA LEU A 241 7.99 1.59 -24.17
C LEU A 241 9.05 2.42 -24.90
#